data_AF-A0A8T6IHD2-F1
#
_entry.id   AF-A0A8T6IHD2-F1
#
_cell.length_a   1.000
_cell.length_b   1.000
_cell.length_c   1.000
_cell.angle_alpha   90.00
_cell.angle_beta   90.00
_cell.angle_gamma   90.00
#
_symmetry.space_group_name_H-M   'P 1'
#
loop_
_entity.id
_entity.type
_entity.pdbx_description
1 polymer ?
#
loop_
_entity_poly.entity_id
_entity_poly.type
_entity_poly.pdbx_seq_one_letter_code
_entity_poly.pdbx_strand_id
1 'polypeptide(L)'
;MTGRIGRWMAIAIAGALLQIPAAASGSITAGGGISPRNAYIQGKALTFRKLVCPGCPIARNELDRDRAVSLRDSLEARDEAVKPGTPDDGHIHVLARDEQELVHFYLTRRFKL
;
A
#
# COMPACT_ATOMS: atom_id res chain seq x y z
N MET A 1 -54.57 27.18 28.61
CA MET A 1 -55.00 28.17 27.61
C MET A 1 -53.86 29.14 27.35
N THR A 2 -53.69 29.57 26.09
CA THR A 2 -52.78 30.61 25.55
C THR A 2 -51.26 30.35 25.67
N GLY A 3 -50.43 30.33 24.62
CA GLY A 3 -50.57 30.75 23.22
C GLY A 3 -49.39 31.68 22.84
N ARG A 4 -49.03 31.70 21.54
CA ARG A 4 -48.04 32.56 20.82
C ARG A 4 -46.57 32.14 20.91
N ILE A 5 -45.97 31.55 19.87
CA ILE A 5 -45.68 32.01 18.49
C ILE A 5 -44.64 33.13 18.45
N GLY A 6 -43.52 32.84 17.78
CA GLY A 6 -42.46 33.78 17.37
C GLY A 6 -41.11 33.09 17.53
N ARG A 7 -40.20 33.05 16.57
CA ARG A 7 -40.08 33.70 15.27
C ARG A 7 -38.94 32.94 14.56
N TRP A 8 -39.16 32.63 13.29
CA TRP A 8 -38.17 32.49 12.23
C TRP A 8 -36.74 32.94 12.57
N MET A 9 -35.77 32.06 12.41
CA MET A 9 -34.58 32.39 11.64
C MET A 9 -33.93 31.13 11.07
N ALA A 10 -33.95 31.07 9.74
CA ALA A 10 -33.17 30.16 8.94
C ALA A 10 -31.68 30.51 9.00
N ILE A 11 -30.89 29.61 8.40
CA ILE A 11 -29.53 29.80 7.87
C ILE A 11 -28.41 29.44 8.86
N ALA A 12 -27.87 28.23 8.67
CA ALA A 12 -26.43 28.06 8.44
C ALA A 12 -26.19 26.72 7.75
N ILE A 13 -25.99 26.79 6.43
CA ILE A 13 -25.27 25.78 5.67
C ILE A 13 -23.84 25.79 6.22
N ALA A 14 -23.43 24.71 6.88
CA ALA A 14 -22.02 24.44 7.11
C ALA A 14 -21.82 22.96 6.76
N GLY A 15 -21.10 22.77 5.66
CA GLY A 15 -20.99 21.50 4.95
C GLY A 15 -20.66 20.34 5.86
N ALA A 16 -21.31 19.22 5.56
CA ALA A 16 -20.79 17.91 5.90
C ALA A 16 -19.37 17.83 5.35
N LEU A 17 -18.39 18.08 6.21
CA LEU A 17 -17.03 17.59 6.03
C LEU A 17 -17.15 16.08 6.04
N LEU A 18 -17.38 15.51 4.86
CA LEU A 18 -17.04 14.13 4.57
C LEU A 18 -15.60 13.96 5.04
N GLN A 19 -15.43 13.27 6.17
CA GLN A 19 -14.15 12.78 6.61
C GLN A 19 -13.72 11.74 5.59
N ILE A 20 -13.14 12.22 4.49
CA ILE A 20 -12.32 11.40 3.62
C ILE A 20 -11.19 10.94 4.54
N PRO A 21 -11.04 9.64 4.86
CA PRO A 21 -9.76 9.20 5.38
C PRO A 21 -8.78 9.48 4.26
N ALA A 22 -8.02 10.57 4.42
CA ALA A 22 -6.83 10.80 3.64
C ALA A 22 -6.01 9.53 3.80
N ALA A 23 -5.98 8.71 2.75
CA ALA A 23 -4.97 7.69 2.59
C ALA A 23 -3.65 8.45 2.46
N ALA A 24 -3.10 8.82 3.61
CA ALA A 24 -1.75 9.32 3.70
C ALA A 24 -0.88 8.18 3.17
N SER A 25 -0.37 8.37 1.95
CA SER A 25 0.80 7.69 1.40
C SER A 25 1.97 7.96 2.34
N GLY A 26 1.97 7.26 3.47
CA GLY A 26 2.95 7.39 4.52
C GLY A 26 4.17 6.59 4.10
N SER A 27 5.16 7.29 3.58
CA SER A 27 6.53 6.77 3.44
C SER A 27 6.92 6.07 4.74
N ILE A 28 7.55 4.89 4.62
CA ILE A 28 8.00 4.07 5.74
C ILE A 28 9.27 4.71 6.33
N THR A 29 9.25 6.01 6.62
CA THR A 29 10.34 6.76 7.24
C THR A 29 9.91 7.28 8.61
N ALA A 30 10.85 7.16 9.56
CA ALA A 30 10.66 7.41 10.97
C ALA A 30 10.27 8.88 11.23
N GLY A 31 8.97 9.13 11.37
CA GLY A 31 8.48 10.47 11.70
C GLY A 31 6.94 10.61 11.74
N GLY A 32 6.22 9.78 10.99
CA GLY A 32 4.74 9.80 11.03
C GLY A 32 4.02 8.75 10.18
N GLY A 33 4.77 7.84 9.53
CA GLY A 33 4.24 6.80 8.65
C GLY A 33 4.11 5.42 9.31
N ILE A 34 3.40 4.53 8.63
CA ILE A 34 3.06 3.14 9.01
C ILE A 34 4.19 2.48 9.81
N SER A 35 3.90 1.97 11.01
CA SER A 35 4.92 1.32 11.86
C SER A 35 5.60 0.17 11.11
N PRO A 36 6.91 -0.07 11.27
CA PRO A 36 7.65 -1.13 10.55
C PRO A 36 7.04 -2.53 10.71
N ARG A 37 6.39 -2.80 11.84
CA ARG A 37 5.64 -4.05 12.06
C ARG A 37 4.40 -4.12 11.16
N ASN A 38 3.66 -3.02 11.05
CA ASN A 38 2.47 -2.94 10.24
C ASN A 38 2.82 -2.96 8.74
N ALA A 39 3.90 -2.27 8.35
CA ALA A 39 4.43 -2.33 6.99
C ALA A 39 4.79 -3.76 6.59
N TYR A 40 5.45 -4.50 7.48
CA TYR A 40 5.75 -5.92 7.27
C TYR A 40 4.49 -6.79 7.09
N ILE A 41 3.46 -6.58 7.92
CA ILE A 41 2.20 -7.34 7.83
C ILE A 41 1.46 -7.01 6.54
N GLN A 42 1.38 -5.73 6.17
CA GLN A 42 0.74 -5.29 4.94
C GLN A 42 1.49 -5.79 3.71
N GLY A 43 2.82 -5.64 3.67
CA GLY A 43 3.67 -6.18 2.60
C GLY A 43 3.49 -7.68 2.43
N LYS A 44 3.51 -8.45 3.53
CA LYS A 44 3.21 -9.89 3.49
C LYS A 44 1.84 -10.17 2.87
N ALA A 45 0.80 -9.48 3.33
CA ALA A 45 -0.56 -9.68 2.83
C ALA A 45 -0.66 -9.36 1.33
N LEU A 46 -0.03 -8.28 0.87
CA LEU A 46 0.01 -7.88 -0.53
C LEU A 46 0.74 -8.92 -1.39
N THR A 47 1.89 -9.42 -0.93
CA THR A 47 2.62 -10.48 -1.62
C THR A 47 1.74 -11.71 -1.82
N PHE A 48 1.07 -12.22 -0.78
CA PHE A 48 0.23 -13.43 -0.91
C PHE A 48 -1.16 -13.20 -1.52
N ARG A 49 -1.61 -11.95 -1.67
CA ARG A 49 -2.91 -11.64 -2.30
C ARG A 49 -2.79 -11.30 -3.78
N LYS A 50 -1.71 -10.61 -4.17
CA LYS A 50 -1.56 -10.05 -5.52
C LYS A 50 -0.44 -10.70 -6.33
N LEU A 51 0.63 -11.15 -5.67
CA LEU A 51 1.75 -11.81 -6.34
C LEU A 51 1.67 -13.33 -6.24
N VAL A 52 1.27 -13.86 -5.09
CA VAL A 52 1.46 -15.27 -4.72
C VAL A 52 0.13 -15.90 -4.29
N CYS A 53 -0.72 -16.21 -5.27
CA CYS A 53 -2.08 -16.74 -5.11
C CYS A 53 -2.45 -17.70 -6.26
N PRO A 54 -3.50 -18.53 -6.14
CA PRO A 54 -3.95 -19.37 -7.25
C PRO A 54 -4.46 -18.48 -8.41
N GLY A 55 -3.69 -18.40 -9.50
CA GLY A 55 -3.96 -17.52 -10.65
C GLY A 55 -3.22 -16.18 -10.62
N CYS A 56 -2.40 -15.92 -9.60
CA CYS A 56 -1.48 -14.79 -9.59
C CYS A 56 -0.25 -15.06 -10.48
N PRO A 57 0.52 -14.01 -10.83
CA PRO A 57 1.74 -14.15 -11.65
C PRO A 57 2.78 -15.13 -11.09
N ILE A 58 2.82 -15.33 -9.77
CA ILE A 58 3.78 -16.22 -9.12
C ILE A 58 3.02 -17.31 -8.38
N ALA A 59 3.35 -18.56 -8.66
CA ALA A 59 2.74 -19.68 -7.96
C ALA A 59 3.18 -19.67 -6.48
N ARG A 60 2.29 -20.13 -5.59
CA ARG A 60 2.56 -20.15 -4.13
C ARG A 60 3.83 -20.90 -3.73
N ASN A 61 4.21 -21.88 -4.53
CA ASN A 61 5.38 -22.72 -4.30
C ASN A 61 6.64 -22.20 -5.00
N GLU A 62 6.57 -21.03 -5.66
CA GLU A 62 7.65 -20.47 -6.48
C GLU A 62 8.28 -19.22 -5.84
N LEU A 63 7.74 -18.75 -4.71
CA LEU A 63 8.33 -17.66 -3.93
C LEU A 63 9.49 -18.17 -3.06
N ASP A 64 10.59 -18.53 -3.72
CA ASP A 64 11.88 -18.89 -3.12
C ASP A 64 12.81 -17.69 -2.98
N ARG A 65 13.97 -17.89 -2.35
CA ARG A 65 14.93 -16.81 -2.08
C ARG A 65 15.40 -16.13 -3.38
N ASP A 66 15.73 -16.90 -4.42
CA ASP A 66 16.17 -16.36 -5.71
C ASP A 66 15.07 -15.55 -6.40
N ARG A 67 13.83 -16.03 -6.36
CA ARG A 67 12.68 -15.29 -6.90
C ARG A 67 12.39 -14.02 -6.10
N ALA A 68 12.56 -14.07 -4.78
CA ALA A 68 12.43 -12.90 -3.91
C ALA A 68 13.51 -11.85 -4.17
N VAL A 69 14.74 -12.26 -4.52
CA VAL A 69 15.81 -11.36 -4.97
C VAL A 69 15.43 -10.71 -6.30
N SER A 70 15.01 -11.50 -7.29
CA SER A 70 14.56 -11.01 -8.59
C SER A 70 13.43 -9.97 -8.45
N LEU A 71 12.42 -10.26 -7.63
CA LEU A 71 11.34 -9.31 -7.33
C LEU A 71 11.82 -8.04 -6.61
N ARG A 72 12.73 -8.16 -5.65
CA ARG A 72 13.32 -6.99 -4.98
C ARG A 72 14.03 -6.12 -6.01
N ASP A 73 14.86 -6.74 -6.85
CA ASP A 73 15.65 -6.05 -7.87
C ASP A 73 14.74 -5.36 -8.89
N SER A 74 13.61 -5.98 -9.28
CA SER A 74 12.57 -5.34 -10.09
C SER A 74 11.95 -4.12 -9.40
N LEU A 75 11.63 -4.25 -8.11
CA LEU A 75 11.03 -3.15 -7.34
C LEU A 75 12.03 -1.99 -7.20
N GLU A 76 13.31 -2.28 -6.94
CA GLU A 76 14.38 -1.28 -6.89
C GLU A 76 14.67 -0.65 -8.26
N ALA A 77 14.65 -1.44 -9.34
CA ALA A 77 14.86 -0.96 -10.70
C ALA A 77 13.76 0.00 -11.18
N ARG A 78 12.56 -0.09 -10.59
CA ARG A 78 11.50 0.87 -10.86
C ARG A 78 11.76 2.25 -10.22
N ASP A 79 12.50 2.29 -9.12
CA ASP A 79 12.87 3.53 -8.43
C ASP A 79 14.24 4.06 -8.89
N GLU A 80 15.11 3.19 -9.41
CA GLU A 80 16.40 3.52 -10.01
C GLU A 80 16.37 3.38 -11.54
N ALA A 81 16.33 4.51 -12.26
CA ALA A 81 16.26 4.58 -13.73
C ALA A 81 17.40 3.85 -14.50
N VAL A 82 18.39 3.29 -13.80
CA VAL A 82 19.62 2.71 -14.37
C VAL A 82 19.71 1.20 -14.14
N LYS A 83 18.88 0.61 -13.27
CA LYS A 83 18.97 -0.84 -13.01
C LYS A 83 18.30 -1.63 -14.14
N PRO A 84 18.95 -2.69 -14.65
CA PRO A 84 18.34 -3.55 -15.66
C PRO A 84 17.11 -4.24 -15.05
N GLY A 85 16.00 -4.19 -15.78
CA GLY A 85 14.79 -4.90 -15.41
C GLY A 85 15.03 -6.41 -15.27
N THR A 86 14.30 -7.05 -14.35
CA THR A 86 14.36 -8.50 -14.17
C THR A 86 13.20 -9.18 -14.89
N PRO A 87 13.21 -10.52 -15.09
CA PRO A 87 12.07 -11.22 -15.70
C PRO A 87 10.76 -11.04 -14.92
N ASP A 88 10.83 -10.62 -13.65
CA ASP A 88 9.67 -10.38 -12.79
C ASP A 88 9.12 -8.93 -12.86
N ASP A 89 9.69 -8.06 -13.70
CA ASP A 89 9.21 -6.68 -13.90
C ASP A 89 7.74 -6.65 -14.35
N GLY A 90 7.33 -7.61 -15.18
CA GLY A 90 5.95 -7.75 -15.61
C GLY A 90 4.97 -8.02 -14.45
N HIS A 91 5.47 -8.57 -13.33
CA HIS A 91 4.66 -8.99 -12.20
C HIS A 91 4.49 -7.88 -11.16
N ILE A 92 5.37 -6.88 -11.11
CA ILE A 92 5.27 -5.78 -10.13
C ILE A 92 4.20 -4.75 -10.52
N HIS A 93 3.75 -4.72 -11.78
CA HIS A 93 2.71 -3.79 -12.26
C HIS A 93 1.32 -4.01 -11.65
N VAL A 94 1.07 -5.18 -11.05
CA VAL A 94 -0.19 -5.46 -10.34
C VAL A 94 -0.27 -4.72 -8.99
N LEU A 95 0.86 -4.20 -8.51
CA LEU A 95 0.97 -3.45 -7.26
C LEU A 95 0.94 -1.95 -7.54
N ALA A 96 0.18 -1.21 -6.73
CA ALA A 96 0.28 0.24 -6.69
C ALA A 96 1.63 0.67 -6.10
N ARG A 97 2.05 1.91 -6.37
CA ARG A 97 3.37 2.43 -5.94
C ARG A 97 3.61 2.30 -4.43
N ASP A 98 2.62 2.60 -3.60
CA ASP A 98 2.74 2.47 -2.13
C ASP A 98 2.76 1.00 -1.69
N GLU A 99 2.08 0.12 -2.44
CA GLU A 99 2.08 -1.32 -2.19
C GLU A 99 3.43 -1.96 -2.54
N GLN A 100 4.10 -1.43 -3.58
CA GLN A 100 5.45 -1.85 -3.97
C GLN A 100 6.46 -1.58 -2.86
N GLU A 101 6.40 -0.41 -2.19
CA GLU A 101 7.27 -0.09 -1.06
C GLU A 101 7.07 -1.07 0.11
N LEU A 102 5.81 -1.43 0.40
CA LEU A 102 5.46 -2.40 1.44
C LEU A 102 5.93 -3.81 1.10
N VAL A 103 5.75 -4.23 -0.15
CA VAL A 103 6.20 -5.54 -0.64
C VAL A 103 7.73 -5.62 -0.63
N HIS A 104 8.41 -4.56 -1.10
CA HIS A 104 9.87 -4.44 -1.03
C HIS A 104 10.35 -4.57 0.42
N PHE A 105 9.77 -3.82 1.35
CA PHE A 105 10.10 -3.90 2.77
C PHE A 105 9.90 -5.31 3.36
N TYR A 106 8.82 -5.99 2.97
CA TYR A 106 8.57 -7.38 3.39
C TYR A 106 9.62 -8.35 2.84
N LEU A 107 9.93 -8.29 1.55
CA LEU A 107 10.87 -9.20 0.88
C LEU A 107 12.28 -9.07 1.47
N THR A 108 12.79 -7.84 1.57
CA THR A 108 14.11 -7.53 2.15
C THR A 108 14.22 -8.06 3.58
N ARG A 109 13.18 -7.87 4.40
CA ARG A 109 13.19 -8.34 5.78
C ARG A 109 13.01 -9.86 5.92
N ARG A 110 12.18 -10.48 5.09
CA ARG A 110 11.87 -11.93 5.16
C ARG A 110 13.02 -12.80 4.68
N PHE A 111 13.72 -12.34 3.64
CA PHE A 111 14.80 -13.09 3.00
C PHE A 111 16.20 -12.59 3.37
N LYS A 112 16.28 -11.52 4.20
CA LYS A 112 17.52 -10.88 4.66
C LYS A 112 18.40 -10.50 3.47
N LEU A 113 17.79 -9.81 2.52
CA LEU A 113 18.39 -9.39 1.26
C LEU A 113 19.00 -7.99 1.39
#